data_AF-A0A522QJN2-F1
#
_entry.id   AF-A0A522QJN2-F1
#
_cell.length_a   1.000
_cell.length_b   1.000
_cell.length_c   1.000
_cell.angle_alpha   90.00
_cell.angle_beta   90.00
_cell.angle_gamma   90.00
#
_symmetry.space_group_name_H-M   'P 1'
#
loop_
_entity.id
_entity.type
_entity.pdbx_description
1 polymer ?
#
loop_
_entity_poly.entity_id
_entity_poly.type
_entity_poly.pdbx_seq_one_letter_code
_entity_poly.pdbx_strand_id
1 'polypeptide(L)' 'MFTAAAARSLALPDDLTVAGVAELAALGWTPDRIRNQVNAHRWQRIGRAVILHNHEPDRADLEAAALAVLGPRAALTSF' A
#
# COMPACT_ATOMS: atom_id res chain seq x y z
N MET A 1 -11.87 -19.60 -8.73
CA MET A 1 -12.90 -19.00 -7.85
C MET A 1 -12.18 -18.02 -6.93
N PHE A 2 -12.30 -16.71 -7.17
CA PHE A 2 -11.67 -15.72 -6.29
C PHE A 2 -12.52 -15.56 -5.03
N THR A 3 -11.89 -15.55 -3.85
CA THR A 3 -12.59 -15.25 -2.60
C THR A 3 -13.05 -13.78 -2.62
N ALA A 4 -14.11 -13.44 -1.90
CA ALA A 4 -14.58 -12.05 -1.79
C ALA A 4 -13.49 -11.07 -1.31
N ALA A 5 -12.46 -11.59 -0.61
CA ALA A 5 -11.28 -10.84 -0.21
C ALA A 5 -10.33 -10.56 -1.40
N ALA A 6 -10.07 -11.55 -2.25
CA ALA A 6 -9.28 -11.38 -3.46
C ALA A 6 -9.96 -10.44 -4.47
N ALA A 7 -11.30 -10.53 -4.59
CA ALA A 7 -12.09 -9.64 -5.45
C ALA A 7 -11.99 -8.16 -5.06
N ARG A 8 -11.73 -7.84 -3.77
CA ARG A 8 -11.50 -6.46 -3.31
C ARG A 8 -10.07 -5.98 -3.56
N SER A 9 -9.10 -6.87 -3.64
CA SER A 9 -7.74 -6.50 -4.04
C SER A 9 -7.72 -6.01 -5.50
N LEU A 10 -8.62 -6.53 -6.35
CA LEU A 10 -8.84 -6.08 -7.73
C LEU A 10 -9.52 -4.70 -7.85
N ALA A 11 -9.99 -4.10 -6.75
CA ALA A 11 -10.62 -2.78 -6.78
C ALA A 11 -9.60 -1.64 -6.71
N LEU A 12 -8.33 -1.96 -6.51
CA LEU A 12 -7.23 -1.01 -6.63
C LEU A 12 -6.82 -0.94 -8.10
N PRO A 13 -6.32 0.21 -8.59
CA PRO A 13 -5.69 0.27 -9.90
C PRO A 13 -4.59 -0.81 -9.99
N ASP A 14 -4.50 -1.51 -11.13
CA ASP A 14 -3.56 -2.63 -11.31
C ASP A 14 -2.09 -2.21 -11.10
N ASP A 15 -1.78 -0.93 -11.33
CA ASP A 15 -0.43 -0.37 -11.17
C ASP A 15 -0.16 0.19 -9.76
N LEU A 16 -1.15 0.18 -8.86
CA LEU A 16 -0.99 0.72 -7.51
C LEU A 16 -0.42 -0.35 -6.57
N THR A 17 0.90 -0.36 -6.41
CA THR A 17 1.60 -1.29 -5.49
C THR A 17 1.77 -0.71 -4.09
N VAL A 18 1.90 0.62 -3.96
CA VAL A 18 2.08 1.32 -2.68
C VAL A 18 1.14 2.49 -2.58
N ALA A 19 0.51 2.68 -1.42
CA ALA A 19 -0.37 3.81 -1.16
C ALA A 19 -0.22 4.36 0.27
N GLY A 20 -0.45 5.66 0.42
CA GLY A 20 -0.64 6.27 1.73
C GLY A 20 -2.00 5.90 2.34
N VAL A 21 -2.11 5.93 3.68
CA VAL A 21 -3.41 5.72 4.36
C VAL A 21 -4.48 6.73 3.92
N ALA A 22 -4.09 7.98 3.63
CA ALA A 22 -5.01 9.00 3.15
C ALA A 22 -5.53 8.72 1.73
N GLU A 23 -4.67 8.19 0.85
CA GLU A 23 -5.05 7.79 -0.51
C GLU A 23 -5.98 6.59 -0.47
N LEU A 24 -5.68 5.59 0.37
CA LEU A 24 -6.58 4.46 0.60
C LEU A 24 -7.95 4.92 1.11
N ALA A 25 -7.99 5.90 2.01
CA ALA A 25 -9.25 6.49 2.48
C ALA A 25 -10.02 7.19 1.35
N ALA A 26 -9.33 7.94 0.48
CA ALA A 26 -9.94 8.55 -0.71
C ALA A 26 -10.48 7.51 -1.71
N LEU A 27 -9.86 6.34 -1.78
CA LEU A 27 -10.32 5.17 -2.54
C LEU A 27 -11.44 4.38 -1.83
N GLY A 28 -11.96 4.88 -0.69
CA GLY A 28 -13.06 4.27 0.04
C GLY A 28 -12.67 3.12 0.98
N TRP A 29 -11.37 2.94 1.25
CA TRP A 29 -10.91 1.97 2.24
C TRP A 29 -11.01 2.55 3.65
N THR A 30 -11.74 1.84 4.51
CA THR A 30 -11.79 2.19 5.93
C THR A 30 -10.53 1.73 6.66
N PRO A 31 -10.13 2.39 7.76
CA PRO A 31 -8.98 1.96 8.57
C PRO A 31 -9.05 0.50 9.01
N ASP A 32 -10.24 0.01 9.35
CA ASP A 32 -10.43 -1.39 9.76
C ASP A 32 -10.23 -2.38 8.61
N ARG A 33 -10.66 -2.03 7.39
CA ARG A 33 -10.40 -2.86 6.22
C ARG A 33 -8.91 -2.94 5.91
N ILE A 34 -8.20 -1.81 5.97
CA ILE A 34 -6.75 -1.77 5.79
C ILE A 34 -6.06 -2.67 6.83
N ARG A 35 -6.43 -2.52 8.11
CA ARG A 35 -5.90 -3.34 9.20
C ARG A 35 -6.17 -4.82 8.99
N ASN A 36 -7.36 -5.19 8.52
CA ASN A 36 -7.70 -6.58 8.22
C ASN A 36 -6.87 -7.16 7.07
N GLN A 37 -6.48 -6.36 6.07
CA GLN A 37 -5.57 -6.84 5.02
C GLN A 37 -4.15 -7.05 5.53
N VAL A 38 -3.67 -6.14 6.37
CA VAL A 38 -2.35 -6.23 7.00
C VAL A 38 -2.28 -7.43 7.96
N ASN A 39 -3.29 -7.60 8.83
CA ASN A 39 -3.38 -8.73 9.75
C ASN A 39 -3.54 -10.08 9.03
N ALA A 40 -4.13 -10.08 7.83
CA ALA A 40 -4.25 -11.26 6.99
C ALA A 40 -2.98 -11.53 6.15
N HIS A 41 -1.90 -10.76 6.35
CA HIS A 41 -0.66 -10.84 5.58
C HIS A 41 -0.86 -10.73 4.06
N ARG A 42 -1.92 -10.04 3.64
CA ARG A 42 -2.17 -9.74 2.22
C ARG A 42 -1.48 -8.45 1.82
N TRP A 43 -1.41 -7.49 2.74
CA TRP A 43 -0.73 -6.21 2.60
C TRP A 43 0.33 -6.06 3.69
N GLN A 44 1.26 -5.15 3.47
CA GLN A 44 2.33 -4.83 4.42
C GLN A 44 2.30 -3.34 4.75
N ARG A 45 2.74 -2.96 5.95
CA ARG A 45 2.77 -1.57 6.39
C ARG A 45 4.19 -1.15 6.71
N ILE A 46 4.66 -0.08 6.07
CA ILE A 46 5.96 0.54 6.32
C ILE A 46 5.73 1.99 6.74
N GLY A 47 5.84 2.26 8.03
CA GLY A 47 5.53 3.58 8.59
C GLY A 47 4.09 4.02 8.33
N ARG A 48 3.91 5.05 7.50
CA ARG A 48 2.59 5.59 7.09
C ARG A 48 2.15 5.12 5.70
N ALA A 49 3.00 4.40 4.97
CA ALA A 49 2.68 3.79 3.70
C ALA A 49 2.21 2.33 3.88
N VAL A 50 1.42 1.87 2.92
CA VAL A 50 0.89 0.51 2.85
C VAL A 50 1.25 -0.07 1.49
N ILE A 51 1.93 -1.21 1.49
CA ILE A 51 2.24 -2.01 0.31
C ILE A 51 1.08 -2.98 0.10
N LEU A 52 0.50 -2.98 -1.10
CA LEU A 52 -0.77 -3.61 -1.42
C LEU A 52 -0.61 -5.07 -1.90
N HIS A 53 0.55 -5.66 -1.62
CA HIS A 53 0.88 -7.07 -1.88
C HIS A 53 1.67 -7.69 -0.72
N ASN A 54 1.83 -9.01 -0.81
CA ASN A 54 2.43 -9.85 0.22
C ASN A 54 3.80 -10.44 -0.16
N HIS A 55 4.31 -10.17 -1.36
CA HIS A 55 5.69 -10.51 -1.70
C HIS A 55 6.68 -9.57 -1.01
N GLU A 56 7.93 -10.01 -0.87
CA GLU A 56 9.00 -9.20 -0.29
C GLU A 56 9.12 -7.86 -1.03
N PRO A 57 9.06 -6.72 -0.32
CA PRO A 57 9.15 -5.41 -0.94
C PRO A 57 10.45 -5.26 -1.72
N ASP A 58 10.36 -4.86 -2.98
CA ASP A 58 11.55 -4.57 -3.75
C ASP A 58 12.04 -3.13 -3.49
N ARG A 59 13.13 -2.74 -4.15
CA ARG A 59 13.67 -1.40 -4.02
C ARG A 59 12.69 -0.32 -4.48
N ALA A 60 11.90 -0.57 -5.52
CA ALA A 60 10.94 0.39 -6.05
C ALA A 60 9.78 0.59 -5.05
N ASP A 61 9.33 -0.47 -4.39
CA ASP A 61 8.32 -0.39 -3.33
C ASP A 61 8.79 0.44 -2.14
N LEU A 62 10.05 0.25 -1.73
CA LEU A 62 10.65 1.00 -0.63
C LEU A 62 10.83 2.48 -1.00
N GLU A 63 11.24 2.79 -2.23
CA GLU A 63 11.33 4.16 -2.74
C GLU A 63 9.95 4.82 -2.82
N ALA A 64 8.94 4.13 -3.35
CA ALA A 64 7.56 4.61 -3.39
C ALA A 64 6.97 4.82 -1.99
N ALA A 65 7.25 3.91 -1.04
CA ALA A 65 6.85 4.06 0.35
C ALA A 65 7.52 5.26 1.01
N ALA A 66 8.81 5.49 0.75
CA ALA A 66 9.53 6.65 1.25
C ALA A 66 8.92 7.95 0.70
N LEU A 67 8.61 8.01 -0.60
CA LEU A 67 7.93 9.15 -1.23
C LEU A 67 6.54 9.40 -0.66
N ALA A 68 5.75 8.35 -0.43
CA ALA A 68 4.42 8.45 0.15
C ALA A 68 4.46 8.97 1.60
N VAL A 69 5.49 8.62 2.36
CA VAL A 69 5.63 9.03 3.77
C VAL A 69 6.19 10.45 3.92
N LEU A 70 7.20 10.79 3.13
CA LEU A 70 7.98 12.03 3.28
C LEU A 70 7.64 13.11 2.24
N GLY A 71 6.78 12.78 1.27
CA GLY A 71 6.43 13.63 0.15
C GLY A 71 7.54 13.71 -0.90
N PRO A 72 7.34 14.49 -1.98
CA PRO A 72 8.28 14.59 -3.10
C PRO A 72 9.68 15.11 -2.71
N ARG A 73 9.85 15.69 -1.52
CA ARG A 73 11.16 16.12 -1.02
C ARG A 73 12.07 14.95 -0.63
N ALA A 74 11.53 13.75 -0.36
CA ALA A 74 12.35 12.57 -0.11
C ALA A 74 13.00 11.97 -1.35
N ALA A 75 12.46 12.25 -2.54
CA ALA A 75 13.11 11.89 -3.81
C ALA A 75 14.52 12.48 -3.91
N LEU A 76 14.75 13.63 -3.27
CA LEU A 76 15.99 14.39 -3.33
C LEU A 76 17.05 13.94 -2.32
N THR A 77 16.72 13.01 -1.43
CA THR A 77 17.60 12.56 -0.33
C THR A 77 18.07 11.11 -0.45
N SER A 78 17.65 10.36 -1.48
CA SER A 78 18.23 9.04 -1.75
C SER A 78 19.54 9.20 -2.51
N PHE A 79 20.66 9.08 -1.79
CA PHE A 79 22.02 8.89 -2.32
C PHE A 79 22.49 7.48 -2.00
#